data_AF-A0A966KYI2-F1
#
_entry.id   AF-A0A966KYI2-F1
#
_cell.length_a   1.000
_cell.length_b   1.000
_cell.length_c   1.000
_cell.angle_alpha   90.00
_cell.angle_beta   90.00
_cell.angle_gamma   90.00
#
_symmetry.space_group_name_H-M   'P 1'
#
loop_
_entity.id
_entity.type
_entity.pdbx_description
1 polymer ?
#
loop_
_entity_poly.entity_id
_entity_poly.type
_entity_poly.pdbx_seq_one_letter_code
_entity_poly.pdbx_strand_id
1 'polypeptide(L)'
;MQGAGHRVAITGYGVVAPCGVGKQVFWQGLLGPGIRGAKTVELADWDPQPYFANPKEARRADRVEQFALAATHEALTQSGELPYDHARIGTIFGTGIGGLRTLEESVIVRVEKG
;
A
#
# COMPACT_ATOMS: atom_id res chain seq x y z
N MET A 1 -11.35 -13.79 29.17
CA MET A 1 -10.79 -12.42 29.10
C MET A 1 -11.88 -11.48 28.61
N GLN A 2 -12.64 -10.85 29.50
CA GLN A 2 -13.61 -9.82 29.14
C GLN A 2 -12.95 -8.45 29.39
N GLY A 3 -12.23 -7.95 28.39
CA GLY A 3 -11.74 -6.57 28.42
C GLY A 3 -12.86 -5.62 28.02
N ALA A 4 -12.96 -4.46 28.66
CA ALA A 4 -14.01 -3.45 28.48
C ALA A 4 -13.99 -2.71 27.10
N GLY A 5 -13.42 -3.32 26.06
CA GLY A 5 -13.32 -2.76 24.71
C GLY A 5 -14.30 -3.42 23.74
N HIS A 6 -14.62 -2.70 22.65
CA HIS A 6 -15.33 -3.30 21.53
C HIS A 6 -14.51 -4.44 20.92
N ARG A 7 -15.16 -5.53 20.55
CA ARG A 7 -14.52 -6.62 19.80
C ARG A 7 -14.25 -6.15 18.38
N VAL A 8 -13.03 -6.37 17.91
CA VAL A 8 -12.57 -6.01 16.57
C VAL A 8 -12.18 -7.27 15.81
N ALA A 9 -12.48 -7.31 14.51
CA ALA A 9 -12.10 -8.39 13.61
C ALA A 9 -11.43 -7.82 12.35
N ILE A 10 -10.53 -8.59 11.76
CA ILE A 10 -9.95 -8.30 10.44
C ILE A 10 -10.84 -8.97 9.39
N THR A 11 -11.52 -8.17 8.58
CA THR A 11 -12.42 -8.65 7.52
C THR A 11 -11.74 -8.78 6.16
N GLY A 12 -10.59 -8.14 5.99
CA GLY A 12 -9.77 -8.22 4.80
C GLY A 12 -8.40 -7.63 5.06
N TYR A 13 -7.42 -8.06 4.28
CA TYR A 13 -6.07 -7.52 4.30
C TYR A 13 -5.48 -7.62 2.90
N GLY A 14 -4.66 -6.65 2.53
CA GLY A 14 -3.93 -6.68 1.28
C GLY A 14 -2.49 -6.27 1.50
N VAL A 15 -1.64 -6.65 0.55
CA VAL A 15 -0.19 -6.53 0.72
C VAL A 15 0.50 -6.25 -0.60
N VAL A 16 1.40 -5.28 -0.55
CA VAL A 16 2.37 -4.98 -1.59
C VAL A 16 3.74 -5.12 -0.94
N ALA A 17 4.46 -6.20 -1.25
CA ALA A 17 5.76 -6.47 -0.67
C ALA A 17 6.70 -7.08 -1.71
N PRO A 18 8.03 -6.97 -1.53
CA PRO A 18 8.98 -7.51 -2.51
C PRO A 18 8.92 -9.04 -2.67
N CYS A 19 8.42 -9.77 -1.67
CA CYS A 19 8.19 -11.22 -1.76
C CYS A 19 6.83 -11.59 -2.37
N GLY A 20 6.01 -10.62 -2.78
CA GLY A 20 4.74 -10.85 -3.44
C GLY A 20 3.77 -9.67 -3.30
N VAL A 21 3.09 -9.35 -4.41
CA VAL A 21 1.93 -8.47 -4.43
C VAL A 21 0.68 -9.32 -4.39
N GLY A 22 -0.23 -9.00 -3.48
CA GLY A 22 -1.41 -9.81 -3.23
C GLY A 22 -1.17 -10.86 -2.14
N LYS A 23 -2.22 -11.14 -1.37
CA LYS A 23 -2.25 -12.06 -0.24
C LYS A 23 -1.60 -13.42 -0.55
N GLN A 24 -2.03 -14.07 -1.63
CA GLN A 24 -1.61 -15.44 -1.94
C GLN A 24 -0.13 -15.50 -2.29
N VAL A 25 0.31 -14.59 -3.18
CA VAL A 25 1.71 -14.53 -3.62
C VAL A 25 2.61 -14.14 -2.46
N PHE A 26 2.21 -13.14 -1.67
CA PHE A 26 2.91 -12.75 -0.45
C PHE A 26 3.05 -13.90 0.55
N TRP A 27 1.96 -14.64 0.81
CA TRP A 27 2.00 -15.76 1.74
C TRP A 27 2.93 -16.88 1.28
N GLN A 28 2.88 -17.21 -0.01
CA GLN A 28 3.80 -18.18 -0.62
C GLN A 28 5.25 -17.70 -0.56
N GLY A 29 5.50 -16.42 -0.85
CA GLY A 29 6.84 -15.82 -0.76
C GLY A 29 7.39 -15.79 0.66
N LEU A 30 6.53 -15.56 1.66
CA LEU A 30 6.87 -15.59 3.08
C LEU A 30 7.27 -17.00 3.55
N LEU A 31 6.51 -18.01 3.12
CA LEU A 31 6.79 -19.42 3.44
C LEU A 31 7.90 -20.04 2.57
N GLY A 32 8.28 -19.36 1.50
CA GLY A 32 9.36 -19.75 0.60
C GLY A 32 10.75 -19.53 1.22
N PRO A 33 11.81 -19.50 0.39
CA PRO A 33 13.18 -19.33 0.89
C PRO A 33 13.45 -17.98 1.58
N GLY A 34 12.51 -17.02 1.42
CA GLY A 34 12.64 -15.64 1.86
C GLY A 34 13.67 -14.86 1.04
N ILE A 35 13.66 -13.54 1.16
CA ILE A 35 14.70 -12.70 0.54
C ILE A 35 15.93 -12.71 1.46
N ARG A 36 17.07 -13.18 0.95
CA ARG A 36 18.32 -13.33 1.72
C ARG A 36 19.45 -12.48 1.14
N GLY A 37 20.25 -11.89 2.02
CA GLY A 37 21.50 -11.19 1.64
C GLY A 37 21.33 -9.84 0.94
N ALA A 38 20.10 -9.36 0.74
CA ALA A 38 19.83 -8.06 0.13
C ALA A 38 19.86 -6.94 1.18
N LYS A 39 20.62 -5.87 0.93
CA LYS A 39 20.56 -4.62 1.71
C LYS A 39 19.39 -3.74 1.30
N THR A 40 19.02 -3.81 0.02
CA THR A 40 17.90 -3.09 -0.58
C THR A 40 17.15 -4.06 -1.46
N VAL A 41 15.82 -4.05 -1.40
CA VAL A 41 14.97 -4.83 -2.28
C VAL A 41 13.99 -3.89 -2.94
N GLU A 42 13.96 -3.91 -4.26
CA GLU A 42 12.98 -3.15 -5.03
C GLU A 42 11.84 -4.05 -5.49
N LEU A 43 10.65 -3.48 -5.59
CA LEU A 43 9.53 -4.11 -6.25
C LEU A 43 9.70 -3.92 -7.77
N ALA A 44 10.09 -4.97 -8.47
CA ALA A 44 10.22 -4.96 -9.92
C ALA A 44 8.86 -4.88 -10.61
N ASP A 45 8.82 -4.27 -11.80
CA ASP A 45 7.65 -4.23 -12.70
C ASP A 45 6.34 -3.75 -12.04
N TRP A 46 6.44 -2.78 -11.14
CA TRP A 46 5.29 -2.19 -10.47
C TRP A 46 4.42 -1.36 -11.42
N ASP A 47 3.17 -1.79 -11.61
CA ASP A 47 2.13 -1.02 -12.29
C ASP A 47 1.07 -0.50 -11.31
N PRO A 48 1.00 0.81 -11.05
CA PRO A 48 -0.02 1.39 -10.18
C PRO A 48 -1.37 1.60 -10.88
N GLN A 49 -1.44 1.58 -12.22
CA GLN A 49 -2.60 2.05 -12.97
C GLN A 49 -3.94 1.42 -12.56
N PRO A 50 -4.03 0.11 -12.27
CA PRO A 50 -5.30 -0.52 -11.92
C PRO A 50 -5.96 0.02 -10.64
N TYR A 51 -5.22 0.73 -9.78
CA TYR A 51 -5.67 1.16 -8.46
C TYR A 51 -6.11 2.62 -8.40
N PHE A 52 -6.15 3.31 -9.54
CA PHE A 52 -6.53 4.72 -9.64
C PHE A 52 -7.63 4.92 -10.69
N ALA A 53 -8.39 6.01 -10.57
CA ALA A 53 -9.46 6.31 -11.52
C ALA A 53 -8.93 6.64 -12.93
N ASN A 54 -7.71 7.15 -13.03
CA ASN A 54 -7.07 7.46 -14.31
C ASN A 54 -5.52 7.48 -14.21
N PRO A 55 -4.79 7.37 -15.34
CA PRO A 55 -3.33 7.36 -15.35
C PRO A 55 -2.68 8.63 -14.79
N LYS A 56 -3.38 9.78 -14.82
CA LYS A 56 -2.85 11.06 -14.32
C LYS A 56 -2.79 11.08 -12.79
N GLU A 57 -3.77 10.49 -12.13
CA GLU A 57 -3.75 10.30 -10.68
C GLU A 57 -2.65 9.33 -10.26
N ALA A 58 -2.55 8.17 -10.93
CA ALA A 58 -1.50 7.19 -10.66
C ALA A 58 -0.08 7.80 -10.77
N ARG A 59 0.14 8.64 -11.80
CA ARG A 59 1.42 9.33 -12.02
C ARG A 59 1.74 10.41 -10.97
N ARG A 60 0.72 11.02 -10.37
CA ARG A 60 0.89 12.09 -9.36
C ARG A 60 1.14 11.53 -7.97
N ALA A 61 0.69 10.32 -7.70
CA ALA A 61 0.86 9.65 -6.43
C ALA A 61 2.31 9.19 -6.24
N ASP A 62 2.86 9.41 -5.05
CA ASP A 62 4.16 8.82 -4.69
C ASP A 62 4.03 7.29 -4.56
N ARG A 63 5.12 6.55 -4.67
CA ARG A 63 5.14 5.08 -4.49
C ARG A 63 4.48 4.64 -3.18
N VAL A 64 4.65 5.40 -2.09
CA VAL A 64 4.01 5.05 -0.81
C VAL A 64 2.48 5.05 -0.90
N GLU A 65 1.91 6.01 -1.64
CA GLU A 65 0.46 6.12 -1.86
C GLU A 65 -0.03 5.03 -2.82
N GLN A 66 0.73 4.78 -3.89
CA GLN A 66 0.42 3.73 -4.86
C GLN A 66 0.34 2.35 -4.18
N PHE A 67 1.33 2.02 -3.36
CA PHE A 67 1.34 0.75 -2.63
C PHE A 67 0.21 0.66 -1.60
N ALA A 68 -0.06 1.76 -0.89
CA ALA A 68 -1.14 1.82 0.10
C ALA A 68 -2.51 1.60 -0.56
N LEU A 69 -2.78 2.25 -1.69
CA LEU A 69 -4.04 2.11 -2.41
C LEU A 69 -4.23 0.72 -2.99
N ALA A 70 -3.17 0.12 -3.55
CA ALA A 70 -3.22 -1.25 -4.05
C ALA A 70 -3.49 -2.29 -2.95
N ALA A 71 -2.79 -2.18 -1.82
CA ALA A 71 -3.04 -3.04 -0.66
C ALA A 71 -4.46 -2.83 -0.10
N THR A 72 -4.92 -1.58 -0.05
CA THR A 72 -6.28 -1.25 0.41
C THR A 72 -7.34 -1.82 -0.54
N HIS A 73 -7.12 -1.75 -1.86
CA HIS A 73 -8.04 -2.30 -2.85
C HIS A 73 -8.27 -3.80 -2.64
N GLU A 74 -7.20 -4.57 -2.44
CA GLU A 74 -7.30 -6.00 -2.13
C GLU A 74 -8.00 -6.26 -0.78
N ALA A 75 -7.71 -5.44 0.25
CA ALA A 75 -8.33 -5.58 1.57
C ALA A 75 -9.84 -5.29 1.53
N LEU A 76 -10.25 -4.26 0.80
CA LEU A 76 -11.65 -3.89 0.62
C LEU A 76 -12.41 -4.93 -0.19
N THR A 77 -11.80 -5.46 -1.25
CA THR A 77 -12.40 -6.54 -2.06
C THR A 77 -12.74 -7.77 -1.22
N GLN A 78 -11.91 -8.10 -0.23
CA GLN A 78 -12.18 -9.22 0.70
C GLN A 78 -13.19 -8.90 1.79
N SER A 79 -13.25 -7.64 2.22
CA SER A 79 -14.17 -7.20 3.28
C SER A 79 -15.63 -7.20 2.83
N GLY A 80 -15.89 -7.30 1.52
CA GLY A 80 -17.22 -7.26 0.94
C GLY A 80 -17.77 -5.84 0.84
N GLU A 81 -19.07 -5.72 0.62
CA GLU A 81 -19.73 -4.41 0.61
C GLU A 81 -19.57 -3.73 1.97
N LEU A 82 -19.41 -2.40 1.96
CA LEU A 82 -19.39 -1.57 3.15
C LEU A 82 -20.72 -0.80 3.26
N PRO A 83 -21.85 -1.44 3.63
CA PRO A 83 -23.17 -0.82 3.72
C PRO A 83 -23.30 0.02 4.99
N TYR A 84 -22.22 0.68 5.41
CA TYR A 84 -22.15 1.46 6.62
C TYR A 84 -22.18 2.95 6.27
N ASP A 85 -22.80 3.74 7.14
CA ASP A 85 -22.70 5.20 7.07
C ASP A 85 -21.23 5.63 6.92
N HIS A 86 -20.94 6.45 5.91
CA HIS A 86 -19.60 6.94 5.61
C HIS A 86 -18.97 7.67 6.80
N ALA A 87 -19.78 8.32 7.65
CA ALA A 87 -19.30 8.99 8.87
C ALA A 87 -18.71 8.00 9.91
N ARG A 88 -18.95 6.70 9.76
CA ARG A 88 -18.43 5.64 10.62
C ARG A 88 -17.29 4.84 9.98
N ILE A 89 -16.86 5.23 8.78
CA ILE A 89 -15.72 4.64 8.08
C ILE A 89 -14.54 5.59 8.25
N GLY A 90 -13.48 5.10 8.88
CA GLY A 90 -12.26 5.86 9.11
C GLY A 90 -11.05 5.14 8.52
N THR A 91 -10.04 5.93 8.17
CA THR A 91 -8.74 5.42 7.71
C THR A 91 -7.65 5.92 8.64
N ILE A 92 -6.81 5.01 9.09
CA ILE A 92 -5.56 5.34 9.77
C ILE A 92 -4.44 4.97 8.81
N PHE A 93 -3.69 5.97 8.35
CA PHE A 93 -2.58 5.79 7.43
C PHE A 93 -1.28 6.24 8.09
N GLY A 94 -0.27 5.37 8.04
CA GLY A 94 1.04 5.61 8.65
C GLY A 94 2.15 5.30 7.67
N THR A 95 3.18 6.14 7.66
CA THR A 95 4.39 5.95 6.86
C THR A 95 5.60 6.31 7.71
N GLY A 96 6.73 5.63 7.51
CA GLY A 96 7.98 5.98 8.18
C GLY A 96 8.61 7.26 7.62
N ILE A 97 8.71 7.38 6.30
CA ILE A 97 9.44 8.46 5.62
C ILE A 97 8.59 9.28 4.65
N GLY A 98 7.41 8.79 4.27
CA GLY A 98 6.51 9.43 3.31
C GLY A 98 7.03 9.39 1.88
N GLY A 99 6.60 10.37 1.09
CA GLY A 99 6.94 10.49 -0.33
C GLY A 99 8.34 11.05 -0.58
N LEU A 100 9.36 10.32 -0.13
CA LEU A 100 10.75 10.74 -0.26
C LEU A 100 11.19 10.84 -1.73
N ARG A 101 10.63 9.98 -2.60
CA ARG A 101 10.95 9.99 -4.02
C ARG A 101 10.41 11.26 -4.68
N THR A 102 9.15 11.60 -4.45
CA THR A 102 8.58 12.86 -4.95
C THR A 102 9.34 14.08 -4.42
N LEU A 103 9.78 14.05 -3.16
CA LEU A 103 10.61 15.12 -2.59
C LEU A 103 11.95 15.25 -3.33
N GLU A 104 12.68 14.15 -3.50
CA GLU A 104 13.96 14.13 -4.20
C GLU A 104 13.83 14.63 -5.65
N GLU A 105 12.86 14.12 -6.40
CA GLU A 105 12.59 14.53 -7.78
C GLU A 105 12.26 16.03 -7.86
N SER A 106 11.50 16.56 -6.90
CA SER A 106 11.17 17.98 -6.84
C SER A 106 12.39 18.86 -6.53
N VAL A 107 13.28 18.41 -5.65
CA VAL A 107 14.54 19.10 -5.34
C VAL A 107 15.43 19.16 -6.58
N ILE A 108 15.56 18.05 -7.32
CA ILE A 108 16.35 17.99 -8.56
C ILE A 108 15.79 18.99 -9.57
N VAL A 109 14.48 18.98 -9.82
CA VAL A 109 13.83 19.91 -10.75
C VAL A 109 14.07 21.38 -10.34
N ARG A 110 13.93 21.69 -9.05
CA ARG A 110 14.17 23.03 -8.50
C ARG A 110 15.61 23.50 -8.75
N VAL A 111 16.58 22.61 -8.55
CA VAL A 111 18.01 22.92 -8.75
C VAL A 111 18.32 23.12 -10.22
N GLU A 112 17.78 22.28 -11.10
CA GLU A 112 18.10 22.31 -12.52
C GLU A 112 17.37 23.42 -13.30
N LYS A 113 16.13 23.74 -12.91
CA LYS A 113 15.22 24.54 -13.75
C LYS A 113 14.72 25.84 -13.12
N GLY A 114 15.04 26.10 -11.86
CA GLY A 114 14.53 27.28 -11.14
C GLY A 114 13.17 27.00 -10.54
#